data_AF-A0A3A1R763-F1
#
_entry.id   AF-A0A3A1R763-F1
#
_cell.length_a   1.000
_cell.length_b   1.000
_cell.length_c   1.000
_cell.angle_alpha   90.00
_cell.angle_beta   90.00
_cell.angle_gamma   90.00
#
_symmetry.space_group_name_H-M   'P 1'
#
loop_
_entity.id
_entity.type
_entity.pdbx_description
1 polymer ?
#
loop_
_entity_poly.entity_id
_entity_poly.type
_entity_poly.pdbx_seq_one_letter_code
_entity_poly.pdbx_strand_id
1 'polypeptide(L)'
;MIFIFLFLLTGALFINFVQKYILRIKDPDIKELWLELDEQGWYRELKADPEVEDFLEVSKFDGLLKDPYYVRKIIDNEGHRTGFINYVKQKTAE
;
A
#
# COMPACT_ATOMS: atom_id res chain seq x y z
N MET A 1 23.41 -22.94 -14.50
CA MET A 1 22.67 -22.46 -13.31
C MET A 1 22.50 -20.93 -13.26
N ILE A 2 23.44 -20.14 -13.78
CA ILE A 2 23.34 -18.66 -13.83
C ILE A 2 22.12 -18.14 -14.62
N PHE A 3 21.74 -18.83 -15.71
CA PHE A 3 20.60 -18.41 -16.54
C PHE A 3 19.23 -18.48 -15.84
N ILE A 4 19.05 -19.38 -14.86
CA ILE A 4 17.79 -19.49 -14.10
C ILE A 4 17.63 -18.32 -13.13
N PHE A 5 18.72 -17.89 -12.49
CA PHE A 5 18.73 -16.70 -11.62
C PHE A 5 18.43 -15.42 -12.40
N LEU A 6 18.94 -15.31 -13.63
CA LEU A 6 18.66 -14.19 -14.53
C LEU A 6 17.18 -14.10 -14.91
N PHE A 7 16.50 -15.23 -15.14
CA PHE A 7 15.05 -15.26 -15.43
C PHE A 7 14.18 -14.88 -14.22
N LEU A 8 14.58 -15.23 -13.00
CA LEU A 8 13.87 -14.84 -11.78
C LEU A 8 14.01 -13.33 -11.52
N LEU A 9 15.20 -12.75 -11.76
CA LEU A 9 15.44 -11.32 -11.62
C LEU A 9 14.74 -10.50 -12.71
N THR A 10 14.76 -10.96 -13.97
CA THR A 10 14.04 -10.26 -15.05
C THR A 10 12.53 -10.41 -14.92
N GLY A 11 12.01 -11.55 -14.45
CA GLY A 11 10.58 -11.73 -14.21
C GLY A 11 10.00 -10.73 -13.20
N ALA A 12 10.68 -10.51 -12.08
CA ALA A 12 10.24 -9.54 -11.05
C ALA A 12 10.29 -8.07 -11.54
N LEU A 13 11.28 -7.73 -12.37
CA LEU A 13 11.40 -6.40 -12.97
C LEU A 13 10.39 -6.18 -14.10
N PHE A 14 10.08 -7.22 -14.88
CA PHE A 14 9.16 -7.13 -16.02
C PHE A 14 7.70 -7.01 -15.58
N ILE A 15 7.29 -7.66 -14.48
CA ILE A 15 5.93 -7.50 -13.91
C ILE A 15 5.69 -6.05 -13.48
N ASN A 16 6.63 -5.46 -12.74
CA ASN A 16 6.54 -4.06 -12.30
C ASN A 16 6.53 -3.08 -13.48
N PHE A 17 7.30 -3.37 -14.54
CA PHE A 17 7.35 -2.52 -15.73
C PHE A 17 6.09 -2.61 -16.59
N VAL A 18 5.55 -3.82 -16.77
CA VAL A 18 4.31 -4.06 -17.54
C VAL A 18 3.09 -3.52 -16.79
N GLN A 19 3.00 -3.68 -15.47
CA GLN A 19 1.97 -3.03 -14.65
C GLN A 19 2.00 -1.52 -14.84
N LYS A 20 3.15 -0.86 -14.70
CA LYS A 20 3.28 0.59 -14.82
C LYS A 20 2.92 1.14 -16.21
N TYR A 21 3.12 0.36 -17.27
CA TYR A 21 2.82 0.77 -18.64
C TYR A 21 1.35 0.57 -19.03
N ILE A 22 0.67 -0.45 -18.48
CA ILE A 22 -0.75 -0.74 -18.75
C ILE A 22 -1.68 0.07 -17.81
N LEU A 23 -1.28 0.34 -16.57
CA LEU A 23 -2.08 1.07 -15.56
C LEU A 23 -2.17 2.58 -15.76
N ARG A 24 -1.40 3.19 -16.68
CA ARG A 24 -1.35 4.65 -16.82
C ARG A 24 -2.63 5.28 -17.42
N ILE A 25 -3.64 4.48 -17.78
CA ILE A 25 -4.88 4.94 -18.44
C ILE A 25 -6.14 4.65 -17.59
N LYS A 26 -6.05 3.84 -16.53
CA LYS A 26 -7.19 3.52 -15.67
C LYS A 26 -6.96 4.16 -14.30
N ASP A 27 -7.92 4.95 -13.82
CA ASP A 27 -7.93 5.36 -12.41
C ASP A 27 -7.72 4.09 -11.55
N PRO A 28 -6.71 4.07 -10.67
CA PRO A 28 -6.38 2.85 -9.92
C PRO A 28 -7.58 2.45 -9.07
N ASP A 29 -8.01 1.20 -9.20
CA ASP A 29 -9.09 0.66 -8.37
C ASP A 29 -8.63 0.72 -6.92
N ILE A 30 -9.49 1.22 -6.04
CA ILE A 30 -9.21 1.32 -4.61
C ILE A 30 -8.79 -0.03 -4.01
N LYS A 31 -9.35 -1.13 -4.55
CA LYS A 31 -8.99 -2.48 -4.13
C LYS A 31 -7.55 -2.85 -4.51
N GLU A 32 -7.08 -2.43 -5.69
CA GLU A 32 -5.68 -2.64 -6.10
C GLU A 32 -4.75 -1.84 -5.20
N LEU A 33 -5.13 -0.60 -4.86
CA LEU A 33 -4.35 0.23 -3.94
C LEU A 33 -4.31 -0.33 -2.51
N TRP A 34 -5.38 -0.98 -2.03
CA TRP A 34 -5.34 -1.68 -0.75
C TRP A 34 -4.41 -2.88 -0.76
N LEU A 35 -4.39 -3.64 -1.86
CA LEU A 35 -3.43 -4.74 -2.00
C LEU A 35 -1.99 -4.21 -2.01
N GLU A 36 -1.73 -3.15 -2.76
CA GLU A 36 -0.41 -2.49 -2.78
C GLU A 36 -0.02 -1.94 -1.39
N LEU A 37 -1.00 -1.41 -0.64
CA LEU A 37 -0.82 -0.93 0.73
C LEU A 37 -0.50 -2.09 1.69
N ASP A 38 -1.21 -3.21 1.59
CA ASP A 38 -0.99 -4.43 2.38
C ASP A 38 0.39 -5.07 2.07
N GLU A 39 0.98 -4.78 0.91
CA GLU A 39 2.34 -5.18 0.56
C GLU A 39 3.43 -4.32 1.20
N GLN A 40 3.09 -3.12 1.66
CA GLN A 40 4.05 -2.21 2.28
C GLN A 40 4.50 -2.72 3.65
N GLY A 41 5.82 -2.84 3.85
CA GLY A 41 6.40 -3.29 5.13
C GLY A 41 5.94 -2.45 6.33
N TRP A 42 5.95 -1.12 6.19
CA TRP A 42 5.52 -0.20 7.25
C TRP A 42 4.03 -0.33 7.59
N TYR A 43 3.19 -0.72 6.63
CA TYR A 43 1.76 -0.89 6.85
C TYR A 43 1.48 -2.21 7.55
N ARG A 44 2.21 -3.28 7.19
CA ARG A 44 2.19 -4.56 7.91
C ARG A 44 2.64 -4.40 9.36
N GLU A 45 3.69 -3.64 9.60
CA GLU A 45 4.16 -3.30 10.95
C GLU A 45 3.11 -2.52 11.73
N LEU A 46 2.44 -1.55 11.09
CA LEU A 46 1.37 -0.78 11.70
C LEU A 46 0.17 -1.66 12.07
N LYS A 47 -0.20 -2.59 11.19
CA LYS A 47 -1.30 -3.55 11.35
C LYS A 47 -0.99 -4.68 12.34
N ALA A 48 0.25 -4.81 12.82
CA ALA A 48 0.62 -5.85 13.79
C ALA A 48 -0.06 -5.67 15.17
N ASP A 49 -0.55 -4.47 15.45
CA ASP A 49 -1.38 -4.17 16.61
C ASP A 49 -2.86 -4.44 16.28
N PRO A 50 -3.56 -5.33 17.01
CA PRO A 50 -4.95 -5.68 16.73
C PRO A 50 -5.93 -4.49 16.75
N GLU A 51 -5.75 -3.52 17.65
CA GLU A 51 -6.64 -2.35 17.72
C GLU A 51 -6.45 -1.44 16.50
N VAL A 52 -5.22 -1.39 16.01
CA VAL A 52 -4.88 -0.68 14.78
C VAL A 52 -5.40 -1.42 13.56
N GLU A 53 -5.29 -2.74 13.51
CA GLU A 53 -5.86 -3.56 12.44
C GLU A 53 -7.36 -3.28 12.26
N ASP A 54 -8.14 -3.34 13.35
CA ASP A 54 -9.58 -3.09 13.31
C ASP A 54 -9.90 -1.67 12.82
N PHE A 55 -9.16 -0.67 13.31
CA PHE A 55 -9.31 0.71 12.85
C PHE A 55 -9.01 0.86 11.35
N LEU A 56 -7.94 0.21 10.87
CA LEU A 56 -7.53 0.27 9.47
C LEU A 56 -8.58 -0.39 8.55
N GLU A 57 -9.15 -1.52 8.95
CA GLU A 57 -10.20 -2.20 8.17
C GLU A 57 -11.49 -1.35 8.10
N VAL A 58 -11.89 -0.68 9.19
CA VAL A 58 -13.00 0.29 9.14
C VAL A 58 -12.65 1.48 8.25
N SER A 59 -11.42 1.97 8.34
CA SER A 59 -10.94 3.12 7.57
C SER A 59 -10.94 2.88 6.06
N LYS A 60 -10.83 1.61 5.60
CA LYS A 60 -10.99 1.23 4.19
C LYS A 60 -12.38 1.57 3.65
N PHE A 61 -13.44 1.43 4.47
CA PHE A 61 -14.80 1.65 4.00
C PHE A 61 -15.36 3.04 4.35
N ASP A 62 -15.00 3.59 5.52
CA ASP A 62 -15.57 4.86 5.99
C ASP A 62 -14.53 5.95 6.32
N GLY A 63 -13.24 5.61 6.34
CA GLY A 63 -12.18 6.53 6.73
C GLY A 63 -11.36 7.09 5.57
N LEU A 64 -10.07 7.36 5.85
CA LEU A 64 -9.12 7.95 4.90
C LEU A 64 -8.71 6.97 3.80
N LEU A 65 -8.80 5.67 4.05
CA LEU A 65 -8.39 4.65 3.09
C LEU A 65 -9.46 4.36 2.03
N LYS A 66 -10.64 4.99 2.08
CA LYS A 66 -11.64 4.91 1.01
C LYS A 66 -11.30 5.76 -0.22
N ASP A 67 -10.41 6.74 -0.07
CA ASP A 67 -10.01 7.65 -1.14
C ASP A 67 -8.77 7.11 -1.89
N PRO A 68 -8.91 6.71 -3.18
CA PRO A 68 -7.80 6.22 -3.99
C PRO A 68 -6.64 7.20 -4.07
N TYR A 69 -6.92 8.50 -4.14
CA TYR A 69 -5.88 9.52 -4.24
C TYR A 69 -5.07 9.58 -2.96
N TYR A 70 -5.75 9.53 -1.81
CA TYR A 70 -5.09 9.53 -0.51
C TYR A 70 -4.23 8.28 -0.31
N VAL A 71 -4.77 7.08 -0.61
CA VAL A 71 -4.04 5.82 -0.48
C VAL A 71 -2.78 5.83 -1.35
N ARG A 72 -2.91 6.26 -2.62
CA ARG A 72 -1.75 6.39 -3.50
C ARG A 72 -0.71 7.37 -2.93
N LYS A 73 -1.17 8.48 -2.35
CA LYS A 73 -0.29 9.51 -1.77
C LYS A 73 0.54 8.99 -0.58
N ILE A 74 -0.04 8.19 0.31
CA ILE A 74 0.67 7.63 1.47
C ILE A 74 1.60 6.47 1.09
N ILE A 75 1.31 5.78 -0.02
CA ILE A 75 2.22 4.78 -0.59
C ILE A 75 3.46 5.49 -1.15
N ASP A 76 3.27 6.49 -2.01
CA ASP A 76 4.34 7.13 -2.79
C ASP A 76 5.18 8.14 -1.99
N ASN A 77 4.64 8.74 -0.93
CA ASN A 77 5.28 9.84 -0.22
C ASN A 77 5.46 9.57 1.28
N GLU A 78 6.72 9.53 1.72
CA GLU A 78 7.08 9.26 3.12
C GLU A 78 6.53 10.29 4.11
N GLY A 79 6.49 11.59 3.76
CA GLY A 79 5.93 12.62 4.64
C GLY A 79 4.44 12.41 4.89
N HIS A 80 3.68 12.08 3.85
CA HIS A 80 2.27 11.74 3.98
C HIS A 80 2.05 10.44 4.74
N ARG A 81 2.90 9.44 4.51
CA ARG A 81 2.94 8.19 5.26
C ARG A 81 3.14 8.41 6.75
N THR A 82 4.14 9.20 7.15
CA THR A 82 4.40 9.52 8.57
C THR A 82 3.20 10.22 9.19
N GLY A 83 2.58 11.16 8.48
CA GLY A 83 1.36 11.83 8.93
C GLY A 83 0.21 10.84 9.17
N PHE A 84 0.01 9.90 8.25
CA PHE A 84 -0.99 8.85 8.37
C PHE A 84 -0.72 7.92 9.57
N ILE A 85 0.51 7.44 9.73
CA ILE A 85 0.91 6.58 10.86
C ILE A 85 0.63 7.27 12.20
N ASN A 86 1.00 8.55 12.33
CA ASN A 86 0.76 9.31 13.54
C ASN A 86 -0.73 9.50 13.82
N TYR A 87 -1.52 9.80 12.78
CA TYR A 87 -2.97 9.91 12.89
C TYR A 87 -3.61 8.62 13.40
N VAL A 88 -3.23 7.47 12.82
CA VAL A 88 -3.73 6.15 13.24
C VAL A 88 -3.40 5.89 14.70
N LYS A 89 -2.12 6.05 15.09
CA LYS A 89 -1.67 5.84 16.47
C LYS A 89 -2.35 6.76 17.48
N GLN A 90 -2.69 8.00 17.09
CA GLN A 90 -3.44 8.91 17.95
C GLN A 90 -4.88 8.45 18.13
N LYS A 91 -5.52 7.95 17.06
CA LYS A 91 -6.92 7.52 17.08
C LYS A 91 -7.15 6.21 17.83
N THR A 92 -6.15 5.35 17.91
CA THR A 92 -6.24 4.08 18.62
C THR A 92 -5.69 4.14 20.05
N ALA A 93 -5.02 5.23 20.43
CA ALA A 93 -4.56 5.46 21.80
C ALA A 93 -5.58 6.22 22.67
N GLU A 94 -6.69 6.68 22.08
CA GLU A 94 -7.84 7.33 22.75
C GLU A 94 -8.82 6.28 23.28
#